data_AF-A0A536PV70-F1
#
_entry.id   AF-A0A536PV70-F1
#
_cell.length_a   1.000
_cell.length_b   1.000
_cell.length_c   1.000
_cell.angle_alpha   90.00
_cell.angle_beta   90.00
_cell.angle_gamma   90.00
#
_symmetry.space_group_name_H-M   'P 1'
#
loop_
_entity.id
_entity.type
_entity.pdbx_description
1 polymer ?
#
loop_
_entity_poly.entity_id
_entity_poly.type
_entity_poly.pdbx_seq_one_letter_code
_entity_poly.pdbx_strand_id
1 'polypeptide(L)' 'MKRLIVNADDFGRSAGVDRGIIRAHREGIVTSTTFM' A
#
# COMPACT_ATOMS: atom_id res chain seq x y z
N MET A 1 -20.72 -2.08 12.93
CA MET A 1 -19.26 -2.34 12.94
C MET A 1 -18.56 -1.27 12.11
N LYS A 2 -17.35 -0.83 12.51
CA LYS A 2 -16.57 0.16 11.74
C LYS A 2 -15.58 -0.57 10.83
N ARG A 3 -15.45 -0.12 9.57
CA ARG A 3 -14.46 -0.61 8.60
C ARG A 3 -13.44 0.49 8.34
N LEU A 4 -12.15 0.15 8.37
CA LEU A 4 -11.05 1.05 8.04
C LEU A 4 -10.33 0.50 6.82
N ILE A 5 -10.01 1.39 5.88
CA ILE A 5 -9.13 1.11 4.74
C ILE A 5 -7.93 2.03 4.90
N VAL A 6 -6.74 1.44 4.93
CA VAL A 6 -5.47 2.17 4.91
C VAL A 6 -4.90 2.02 3.50
N ASN A 7 -5.00 3.08 2.71
CA ASN A 7 -4.53 3.09 1.33
C ASN A 7 -3.12 3.70 1.25
N ALA A 8 -2.20 3.02 0.57
CA ALA A 8 -0.95 3.61 0.13
C ALA A 8 -1.08 4.03 -1.35
N ASP A 9 -0.64 5.23 -1.70
CA ASP A 9 -0.65 5.71 -3.09
C ASP A 9 0.70 5.45 -3.79
N ASP A 10 0.75 5.68 -5.10
CA ASP A 10 1.94 5.61 -5.96
C ASP A 10 2.48 4.20 -6.27
N PHE A 11 1.67 3.15 -6.14
CA PHE A 11 2.09 1.83 -6.62
C PHE A 11 2.24 1.85 -8.15
N GLY A 12 3.37 1.35 -8.65
CA GLY A 12 3.79 1.44 -10.06
C GLY A 12 4.74 2.61 -10.36
N ARG A 13 4.94 3.55 -9.43
CA ARG A 13 5.76 4.76 -9.67
C ARG A 13 7.26 4.49 -9.75
N SER A 14 7.76 3.56 -8.93
CA SER A 14 9.15 3.09 -9.01
C SER A 14 9.32 1.79 -8.21
N ALA A 15 10.31 0.98 -8.57
CA ALA A 15 10.58 -0.27 -7.87
C ALA A 15 10.87 -0.08 -6.36
N GLY A 16 11.39 1.08 -5.94
CA GLY A 16 11.59 1.41 -4.53
C GLY A 16 10.28 1.64 -3.78
N VAL A 17 9.37 2.41 -4.38
CA VAL A 17 8.03 2.67 -3.84
C VAL A 17 7.24 1.36 -3.77
N ASP A 18 7.25 0.57 -4.84
CA ASP A 18 6.52 -0.71 -4.91
C ASP A 18 6.94 -1.67 -3.79
N ARG A 19 8.26 -1.81 -3.56
CA ARG A 19 8.78 -2.65 -2.47
C ARG A 19 8.34 -2.14 -1.10
N GLY A 20 8.32 -0.82 -0.90
CA GLY A 20 7.85 -0.20 0.33
C GLY A 20 6.38 -0.50 0.59
N ILE A 21 5.52 -0.33 -0.42
CA ILE A 21 4.08 -0.60 -0.34
C ILE A 21 3.81 -2.09 -0.09
N ILE A 22 4.50 -2.98 -0.81
CA ILE A 22 4.39 -4.44 -0.61
C ILE A 22 4.78 -4.82 0.82
N ARG A 23 5.87 -4.25 1.34
CA ARG A 23 6.30 -4.51 2.72
C ARG A 23 5.27 -3.99 3.72
N ALA A 24 4.78 -2.77 3.55
CA ALA A 24 3.78 -2.17 4.44
C ALA A 24 2.43 -2.90 4.40
N HIS A 25 2.10 -3.58 3.30
CA HIS A 25 0.93 -4.45 3.19
C HIS A 25 1.14 -5.81 3.87
N ARG A 26 2.32 -6.42 3.71
CA ARG A 26 2.62 -7.75 4.26
C ARG A 26 2.96 -7.73 5.76
N GLU A 27 3.63 -6.68 6.21
CA GLU A 27 4.20 -6.57 7.56
C GLU A 27 3.60 -5.41 8.36
N GLY A 28 2.71 -4.60 7.76
CA GLY A 28 2.16 -3.39 8.36
C GLY A 28 0.64 -3.31 8.28
N ILE A 29 0.12 -2.07 8.27
CA ILE A 29 -1.33 -1.80 8.33
C ILE A 29 -1.95 -1.46 6.98
N VAL A 30 -1.18 -1.43 5.90
CA VAL A 30 -1.70 -1.08 4.57
C VAL A 30 -2.64 -2.19 4.09
N THR A 31 -3.85 -1.81 3.69
CA THR A 31 -4.89 -2.75 3.24
C THR A 31 -5.30 -2.55 1.78
N SER A 32 -4.86 -1.47 1.14
CA SER A 32 -5.21 -1.10 -0.23
C SER A 32 -4.08 -0.28 -0.87
N THR A 33 -4.02 -0.28 -2.20
CA THR A 33 -3.18 0.62 -2.97
C THR A 33 -3.86 1.01 -4.28
N THR A 34 -3.46 2.13 -4.87
CA THR A 34 -3.86 2.57 -6.21
C THR A 34 -2.68 2.42 -7.18
N PHE A 35 -2.95 1.99 -8.42
CA PHE A 35 -1.93 1.81 -9.46
C PHE A 35 -1.87 3.06 -10.35
N MET A 36 -0.67 3.52 -10.67
CA MET A 36 -0.38 4.65 -11.57
C MET A 36 0.11 4.19 -12.94
#